data_AF-A0A819BB31-F1
#
_entry.id   AF-A0A819BB31-F1
#
_cell.length_a   1.000
_cell.length_b   1.000
_cell.length_c   1.000
_cell.angle_alpha   90.00
_cell.angle_beta   90.00
_cell.angle_gamma   90.00
#
_symmetry.space_group_name_H-M   'P 1'
#
loop_
_entity.id
_entity.type
_entity.pdbx_description
1 polymer ?
#
loop_
_entity_poly.entity_id
_entity_poly.type
_entity_poly.pdbx_seq_one_letter_code
_entity_poly.pdbx_strand_id
1 'polypeptide(L)'
;TIQQFQTVPPQPNQPSPLLQYFSILLESSKLNKEESIELCKPIVMQGKKQLLEKWLKEDKLECSEQLGDLVKSVDPTLALSVYLRANVPTKVIQCFAETGQYQKIVLYAKKLLVQDEEPLADLTQVVDVFLESNLIQQATAFLHEALKNNREDQGHLQTRLLEMNLMQAPQVADAILGNNMFTHYDRPHIAQLCEKAGLLQRALENYTDLYDIKRAVVRTHLLNREWLVNYFGRLSVDDSFECLKAMLQANIQQNSQVVVQIATKYHEQLGTQKLSELFNSSTGCWWV
;
A
#
# COMPACT_ATOMS: atom_id res chain seq x y z
N THR A 1 -38.16 3.61 -25.51
CA THR A 1 -39.34 4.01 -24.70
C THR A 1 -39.09 5.28 -23.92
N ILE A 2 -38.07 5.35 -23.05
CA ILE A 2 -37.79 6.56 -22.23
C ILE A 2 -37.58 7.83 -23.08
N GLN A 3 -36.78 7.77 -24.15
CA GLN A 3 -36.57 8.89 -25.07
C GLN A 3 -37.87 9.42 -25.72
N GLN A 4 -38.83 8.54 -26.00
CA GLN A 4 -40.11 8.96 -26.58
C GLN A 4 -40.94 9.76 -25.57
N PHE A 5 -40.92 9.37 -24.29
CA PHE A 5 -41.58 10.13 -23.22
C PHE A 5 -40.88 11.44 -22.89
N GLN A 6 -39.57 11.55 -23.11
CA GLN A 6 -38.81 12.81 -22.95
C GLN A 6 -39.12 13.83 -24.05
N THR A 7 -39.44 13.38 -25.26
CA THR A 7 -39.80 14.28 -26.37
C THR A 7 -41.19 14.90 -26.25
N VAL A 8 -42.04 14.41 -25.33
CA VAL A 8 -43.38 14.95 -25.11
C VAL A 8 -43.28 16.17 -24.19
N PRO A 9 -43.62 17.38 -24.66
CA PRO A 9 -43.57 18.58 -23.81
C PRO A 9 -44.56 18.46 -22.65
N PRO A 10 -44.19 18.89 -21.43
CA PRO A 10 -45.07 18.84 -20.28
C PRO A 10 -46.29 19.76 -20.51
N GLN A 11 -47.50 19.22 -20.35
CA GLN A 11 -48.72 20.03 -20.43
C GLN A 11 -48.92 20.84 -19.14
N PRO A 12 -49.33 22.12 -19.21
CA PRO A 12 -49.63 22.91 -18.02
C PRO A 12 -50.73 22.24 -17.18
N ASN A 13 -50.51 22.15 -15.88
CA ASN A 13 -51.36 21.44 -14.89
C ASN A 13 -51.41 19.91 -14.94
N GLN A 14 -50.58 19.23 -15.75
CA GLN A 14 -50.45 17.77 -15.67
C GLN A 14 -49.04 17.35 -15.22
N PRO A 15 -48.91 16.27 -14.43
CA PRO A 15 -47.61 15.68 -14.13
C PRO A 15 -46.92 15.25 -15.43
N SER A 16 -45.59 15.38 -15.46
CA SER A 16 -44.80 14.96 -16.64
C SER A 16 -45.12 13.51 -16.99
N PRO A 17 -45.41 13.18 -18.28
CA PRO A 17 -45.68 11.80 -18.71
C PRO A 17 -44.56 10.83 -18.31
N LEU A 18 -43.32 11.32 -18.25
CA LEU A 18 -42.16 10.56 -17.78
C LEU A 18 -42.25 10.21 -16.30
N LEU A 19 -42.70 11.13 -15.44
CA LEU A 19 -42.90 10.86 -14.02
C LEU A 19 -44.05 9.89 -13.79
N GLN A 20 -45.14 9.99 -14.56
CA GLN A 20 -46.26 9.07 -14.48
C GLN A 20 -45.84 7.63 -14.84
N TYR A 21 -45.03 7.48 -15.89
CA TYR A 21 -44.44 6.21 -16.28
C TYR A 21 -43.60 5.60 -15.14
N PHE A 22 -42.73 6.40 -14.53
CA PHE A 22 -41.92 5.93 -13.41
C PHE A 22 -42.73 5.63 -12.15
N SER A 23 -43.79 6.39 -11.84
CA SER A 23 -44.67 6.08 -10.70
C SER A 23 -45.30 4.69 -10.81
N ILE A 24 -45.78 4.33 -12.00
CA ILE A 24 -46.36 2.99 -12.26
C ILE A 24 -45.28 1.91 -12.15
N LEU A 25 -44.11 2.15 -12.74
CA LEU A 25 -43.00 1.19 -12.67
C LEU A 25 -42.55 0.94 -11.23
N LEU A 26 -42.38 2.00 -10.43
CA LEU A 26 -41.98 1.90 -9.02
C LEU A 26 -42.97 1.08 -8.17
N GLU A 27 -44.26 1.07 -8.54
CA GLU A 27 -45.27 0.23 -7.89
C GLU A 27 -45.12 -1.25 -8.30
N SER A 28 -44.76 -1.50 -9.56
CA SER A 28 -44.76 -2.84 -10.15
C SER A 28 -43.44 -3.63 -10.03
N SER A 29 -42.28 -2.96 -10.05
CA SER A 29 -40.97 -3.63 -10.11
C SER A 29 -39.82 -2.74 -9.63
N LYS A 30 -38.62 -3.34 -9.59
CA LYS A 30 -37.35 -2.63 -9.41
C LYS A 30 -36.91 -2.07 -10.77
N LEU A 31 -36.55 -0.78 -10.79
CA LEU A 31 -36.05 -0.11 -11.98
C LEU A 31 -34.68 -0.66 -12.37
N ASN A 32 -34.41 -0.74 -13.67
CA ASN A 32 -33.08 -1.07 -14.17
C ASN A 32 -32.10 0.13 -14.06
N LYS A 33 -30.83 -0.08 -14.44
CA LYS A 33 -29.78 0.97 -14.39
C LYS A 33 -30.18 2.27 -15.12
N GLU A 34 -30.61 2.17 -16.37
CA GLU A 34 -30.96 3.32 -17.20
C GLU A 34 -32.20 4.06 -16.67
N GLU A 35 -33.22 3.31 -16.27
CA GLU A 35 -34.45 3.83 -15.67
C GLU A 35 -34.17 4.57 -14.36
N SER A 36 -33.30 4.00 -13.52
CA SER A 36 -32.91 4.60 -12.24
C SER A 36 -32.19 5.93 -12.46
N ILE A 37 -31.29 6.01 -13.44
CA ILE A 37 -30.57 7.25 -13.78
C ILE A 37 -31.54 8.31 -14.31
N GLU A 38 -32.40 7.96 -15.27
CA GLU A 38 -33.33 8.90 -15.90
C GLU A 38 -34.40 9.41 -14.94
N LEU A 39 -34.87 8.58 -14.00
CA LEU A 39 -35.74 9.03 -12.91
C LEU A 39 -35.00 9.98 -11.96
N CYS A 40 -33.74 9.70 -11.61
CA CYS A 40 -33.03 10.47 -10.60
C CYS A 40 -32.55 11.83 -11.11
N LYS A 41 -32.23 12.00 -12.40
CA LYS A 41 -31.81 13.28 -13.01
C LYS A 41 -32.70 14.48 -12.62
N PRO A 42 -34.02 14.48 -12.89
CA PRO A 42 -34.88 15.61 -12.52
C PRO A 42 -35.04 15.79 -11.01
N ILE A 43 -34.96 14.71 -10.23
CA ILE A 43 -35.11 14.73 -8.77
C ILE A 43 -33.91 15.39 -8.10
N VAL A 44 -32.71 15.07 -8.59
CA VAL A 44 -31.43 15.69 -8.20
C VAL A 44 -31.44 17.18 -8.57
N MET A 45 -31.83 17.54 -9.80
CA MET A 45 -31.92 18.96 -10.22
C MET A 45 -32.92 19.77 -9.39
N GLN A 46 -34.01 19.16 -8.94
CA GLN A 46 -35.01 19.81 -8.09
C GLN A 46 -34.64 19.80 -6.60
N GLY A 47 -33.51 19.20 -6.21
CA GLY A 47 -33.08 19.10 -4.81
C GLY A 47 -33.96 18.20 -3.93
N LYS A 48 -34.78 17.31 -4.53
CA LYS A 48 -35.76 16.47 -3.82
C LYS A 48 -35.12 15.18 -3.26
N LYS A 49 -34.07 15.32 -2.46
CA LYS A 49 -33.28 14.18 -1.98
C LYS A 49 -34.05 13.16 -1.12
N GLN A 50 -35.11 13.58 -0.44
CA GLN A 50 -35.97 12.71 0.37
C GLN A 50 -36.62 11.57 -0.44
N LEU A 51 -36.91 11.81 -1.73
CA LEU A 51 -37.46 10.77 -2.61
C LEU A 51 -36.41 9.70 -2.92
N LEU A 52 -35.17 10.12 -3.16
CA LEU A 52 -34.04 9.21 -3.40
C LEU A 52 -33.78 8.34 -2.18
N GLU A 53 -33.80 8.92 -0.98
CA GLU A 53 -33.67 8.18 0.28
C GLU A 53 -34.76 7.11 0.42
N LYS A 54 -36.02 7.47 0.13
CA LYS A 54 -37.14 6.53 0.16
C LYS A 54 -36.93 5.38 -0.81
N TRP A 55 -36.64 5.66 -2.08
CA TRP A 55 -36.49 4.63 -3.11
C TRP A 55 -35.27 3.73 -2.89
N LEU A 56 -34.17 4.25 -2.34
CA LEU A 56 -33.01 3.45 -1.96
C LEU A 56 -33.28 2.56 -0.74
N LYS A 57 -34.14 2.98 0.17
CA LYS A 57 -34.57 2.18 1.34
C LYS A 57 -35.54 1.07 0.93
N GLU A 58 -36.41 1.34 -0.04
CA GLU A 58 -37.38 0.38 -0.59
C GLU A 58 -36.78 -0.55 -1.67
N ASP A 59 -35.48 -0.48 -1.92
CA ASP A 59 -34.76 -1.25 -2.95
C ASP A 59 -35.37 -1.14 -4.37
N LYS A 60 -35.95 0.03 -4.69
CA LYS A 60 -36.65 0.28 -5.96
C LYS A 60 -35.74 0.67 -7.12
N LEU A 61 -34.48 1.03 -6.83
CA LEU A 61 -33.50 1.50 -7.80
C LEU A 61 -32.39 0.47 -7.98
N GLU A 62 -31.99 0.22 -9.22
CA GLU A 62 -30.74 -0.46 -9.50
C GLU A 62 -29.57 0.54 -9.39
N CYS A 63 -28.67 0.29 -8.44
CA CYS A 63 -27.56 1.18 -8.15
C CYS A 63 -26.42 0.97 -9.15
N SER A 64 -25.85 2.06 -9.64
CA SER A 64 -24.71 2.08 -10.56
C SER A 64 -23.73 3.19 -10.19
N GLU A 65 -22.52 3.13 -10.75
CA GLU A 65 -21.51 4.19 -10.60
C GLU A 65 -22.04 5.55 -11.07
N GLN A 66 -22.62 5.60 -12.26
CA GLN A 66 -23.18 6.82 -12.86
C GLN A 66 -24.29 7.43 -12.00
N LEU A 67 -25.15 6.60 -11.41
CA LEU A 67 -26.17 7.07 -10.48
C LEU A 67 -25.53 7.67 -9.22
N GLY A 68 -24.50 7.04 -8.69
CA GLY A 68 -23.76 7.57 -7.55
C GLY A 68 -23.10 8.92 -7.85
N ASP A 69 -22.47 9.06 -9.01
CA ASP A 69 -21.82 10.32 -9.44
C ASP A 69 -22.86 11.46 -9.55
N LEU A 70 -24.05 11.17 -10.08
CA LEU A 70 -25.15 12.11 -10.15
C LEU A 70 -25.61 12.56 -8.75
N VAL A 71 -25.82 11.60 -7.84
CA VAL A 71 -26.30 11.87 -6.47
C VAL A 71 -25.26 12.62 -5.63
N LYS A 72 -23.97 12.38 -5.88
CA LYS A 72 -22.85 13.00 -5.16
C LYS A 72 -22.85 14.52 -5.25
N SER A 73 -23.34 15.08 -6.36
CA SER A 73 -23.47 16.53 -6.55
C SER A 73 -24.43 17.21 -5.55
N VAL A 74 -25.36 16.44 -4.97
CA VAL A 74 -26.37 16.92 -4.02
C VAL A 74 -26.06 16.47 -2.60
N ASP A 75 -25.73 15.19 -2.41
CA ASP A 75 -25.49 14.62 -1.09
C ASP A 75 -24.43 13.49 -1.16
N PRO A 76 -23.20 13.74 -0.67
CA PRO A 76 -22.13 12.75 -0.66
C PRO A 76 -22.48 11.51 0.19
N THR A 77 -23.27 11.67 1.26
CA THR A 77 -23.62 10.55 2.14
C THR A 77 -24.63 9.60 1.49
N LEU A 78 -25.53 10.16 0.69
CA LEU A 78 -26.45 9.37 -0.11
C LEU A 78 -25.72 8.66 -1.26
N ALA A 79 -24.78 9.35 -1.91
CA ALA A 79 -23.95 8.76 -2.96
C ALA A 79 -23.14 7.55 -2.46
N LEU A 80 -22.56 7.63 -1.26
CA LEU A 80 -21.90 6.49 -0.61
C LEU A 80 -22.82 5.26 -0.51
N SER A 81 -24.09 5.49 -0.16
CA SER A 81 -25.10 4.43 -0.07
C SER A 81 -25.42 3.81 -1.43
N VAL A 82 -25.35 4.58 -2.51
CA VAL A 82 -25.49 4.08 -3.89
C VAL A 82 -24.26 3.28 -4.29
N TYR A 83 -23.05 3.80 -4.09
CA TYR A 83 -21.80 3.10 -4.47
C TYR A 83 -21.62 1.77 -3.73
N LEU A 84 -22.00 1.70 -2.45
CA LEU A 84 -21.97 0.47 -1.67
C LEU A 84 -22.90 -0.61 -2.25
N ARG A 85 -24.09 -0.22 -2.71
CA ARG A 85 -25.06 -1.14 -3.35
C ARG A 85 -24.67 -1.50 -4.78
N ALA A 86 -24.01 -0.58 -5.48
CA ALA A 86 -23.48 -0.79 -6.83
C ALA A 86 -22.21 -1.66 -6.84
N ASN A 87 -21.65 -1.98 -5.66
CA ASN A 87 -20.40 -2.71 -5.49
C ASN A 87 -19.24 -2.08 -6.28
N VAL A 88 -19.00 -0.78 -6.09
CA VAL A 88 -17.92 -0.01 -6.75
C VAL A 88 -16.89 0.42 -5.69
N PRO A 89 -15.87 -0.40 -5.37
CA PRO A 89 -14.98 -0.18 -4.23
C PRO A 89 -14.17 1.11 -4.32
N THR A 90 -13.69 1.46 -5.51
CA THR A 90 -12.90 2.67 -5.77
C THR A 90 -13.66 3.93 -5.34
N LYS A 91 -14.90 4.09 -5.81
CA LYS A 91 -15.78 5.22 -5.46
C LYS A 91 -16.21 5.21 -4.00
N VAL A 92 -16.43 4.03 -3.40
CA VAL A 92 -16.74 3.90 -1.97
C VAL A 92 -15.59 4.45 -1.13
N ILE A 93 -14.35 4.07 -1.43
CA ILE A 93 -13.16 4.52 -0.70
C ILE A 93 -12.97 6.02 -0.87
N GLN A 94 -13.06 6.55 -2.09
CA GLN A 94 -12.99 7.99 -2.34
C GLN A 94 -14.06 8.76 -1.56
N CYS A 95 -15.30 8.27 -1.56
CA CYS A 95 -16.39 8.94 -0.87
C CYS A 95 -16.24 8.89 0.66
N PHE A 96 -15.73 7.79 1.21
CA PHE A 96 -15.36 7.75 2.63
C PHE A 96 -14.20 8.69 2.97
N ALA A 97 -13.22 8.83 2.08
CA ALA A 97 -12.08 9.74 2.26
C ALA A 97 -12.56 11.20 2.28
N GLU A 98 -13.37 11.61 1.31
CA GLU A 98 -13.94 12.96 1.22
C GLU A 98 -14.86 13.29 2.40
N THR A 99 -15.56 12.30 2.94
CA THR A 99 -16.42 12.48 4.13
C THR A 99 -15.66 12.33 5.46
N GLY A 100 -14.34 12.12 5.43
CA GLY A 100 -13.49 11.99 6.61
C GLY A 100 -13.70 10.72 7.43
N GLN A 101 -14.41 9.72 6.89
CA GLN A 101 -14.79 8.49 7.59
C GLN A 101 -13.70 7.41 7.51
N TYR A 102 -12.45 7.76 7.84
CA TYR A 102 -11.27 6.91 7.61
C TYR A 102 -11.33 5.54 8.29
N GLN A 103 -11.93 5.45 9.47
CA GLN A 103 -12.09 4.16 10.16
C GLN A 103 -12.95 3.18 9.37
N LYS A 104 -14.01 3.66 8.69
CA LYS A 104 -14.89 2.81 7.88
C LYS A 104 -14.22 2.33 6.62
N ILE A 105 -13.25 3.08 6.09
CA ILE A 105 -12.46 2.65 4.93
C ILE A 105 -11.72 1.36 5.23
N VAL A 106 -11.03 1.31 6.37
CA VAL A 106 -10.28 0.11 6.78
C VAL A 106 -11.22 -1.08 6.97
N LEU A 107 -12.38 -0.88 7.59
CA LEU A 107 -13.39 -1.94 7.76
C LEU A 107 -13.95 -2.45 6.42
N TYR A 108 -14.25 -1.54 5.50
CA TYR A 108 -14.72 -1.88 4.16
C TYR A 108 -13.65 -2.63 3.38
N ALA A 109 -12.40 -2.15 3.41
CA ALA A 109 -11.29 -2.77 2.71
C ALA A 109 -11.02 -4.18 3.24
N LYS A 110 -11.14 -4.43 4.55
CA LYS A 110 -11.11 -5.78 5.12
C LYS A 110 -12.21 -6.69 4.58
N LYS A 111 -13.42 -6.16 4.37
CA LYS A 111 -14.53 -6.92 3.75
C LYS A 111 -14.24 -7.26 2.29
N LEU A 112 -13.40 -6.52 1.59
CA LEU A 112 -12.98 -6.86 0.22
C LEU A 112 -11.99 -8.04 0.17
N LEU A 113 -11.37 -8.39 1.31
CA LEU A 113 -10.34 -9.44 1.43
C LEU A 113 -10.90 -10.80 1.87
N VAL A 114 -12.21 -11.06 1.75
CA VAL A 114 -12.83 -12.32 2.22
C VAL A 114 -12.06 -13.52 1.68
N GLN A 115 -11.53 -14.33 2.60
CA GLN A 115 -10.34 -15.16 2.37
C GLN A 115 -10.58 -16.43 1.52
N ASP A 116 -11.81 -16.68 1.08
CA ASP A 116 -12.21 -17.92 0.39
C ASP A 116 -13.03 -17.70 -0.90
N GLU A 117 -13.22 -16.44 -1.33
CA GLU A 117 -13.85 -16.11 -2.62
C GLU A 117 -12.92 -15.28 -3.50
N GLU A 118 -13.19 -15.27 -4.80
CA GLU A 118 -12.49 -14.44 -5.77
C GLU A 118 -12.55 -12.97 -5.31
N PRO A 119 -11.41 -12.25 -5.23
CA PRO A 119 -11.39 -10.92 -4.67
C PRO A 119 -12.34 -10.00 -5.43
N LEU A 120 -13.29 -9.41 -4.71
CA LEU A 120 -14.32 -8.52 -5.25
C LEU A 120 -13.75 -7.27 -5.94
N ALA A 121 -12.48 -6.98 -5.72
CA ALA A 121 -11.76 -5.84 -6.24
C ALA A 121 -10.30 -6.21 -6.54
N ASP A 122 -9.75 -5.62 -7.58
CA ASP A 122 -8.30 -5.62 -7.78
C ASP A 122 -7.64 -4.84 -6.65
N LEU A 123 -6.81 -5.54 -5.86
CA LEU A 123 -6.07 -4.96 -4.74
C LEU A 123 -5.21 -3.77 -5.18
N THR A 124 -4.68 -3.82 -6.40
CA THR A 124 -3.84 -2.75 -6.97
C THR A 124 -4.63 -1.45 -7.09
N GLN A 125 -5.83 -1.53 -7.66
CA GLN A 125 -6.71 -0.36 -7.83
C GLN A 125 -7.14 0.23 -6.48
N VAL A 126 -7.43 -0.64 -5.50
CA VAL A 126 -7.77 -0.20 -4.14
C VAL A 126 -6.60 0.58 -3.52
N VAL A 127 -5.38 0.07 -3.65
CA VAL A 127 -4.16 0.74 -3.17
C VAL A 127 -3.95 2.08 -3.88
N ASP A 128 -4.09 2.13 -5.20
CA ASP A 128 -3.90 3.36 -5.97
C ASP A 128 -4.86 4.46 -5.48
N VAL A 129 -6.12 4.13 -5.21
CA VAL A 129 -7.09 5.08 -4.64
C VAL A 129 -6.67 5.60 -3.26
N PHE A 130 -6.14 4.73 -2.39
CA PHE A 130 -5.63 5.19 -1.10
C PHE A 130 -4.45 6.16 -1.27
N LEU A 131 -3.53 5.85 -2.18
CA LEU A 131 -2.35 6.68 -2.41
C LEU A 131 -2.72 8.03 -3.03
N GLU A 132 -3.61 8.05 -4.03
CA GLU A 132 -4.15 9.28 -4.63
C GLU A 132 -4.85 10.17 -3.59
N SER A 133 -5.49 9.55 -2.60
CA SER A 133 -6.16 10.25 -1.50
C SER A 133 -5.22 10.59 -0.33
N ASN A 134 -3.91 10.35 -0.46
CA ASN A 134 -2.90 10.53 0.59
C ASN A 134 -3.20 9.77 1.91
N LEU A 135 -3.84 8.60 1.81
CA LEU A 135 -4.26 7.76 2.93
C LEU A 135 -3.25 6.63 3.20
N ILE A 136 -1.99 7.00 3.43
CA ILE A 136 -0.88 6.04 3.54
C ILE A 136 -1.07 5.07 4.71
N GLN A 137 -1.52 5.54 5.87
CA GLN A 137 -1.73 4.68 7.04
C GLN A 137 -2.81 3.62 6.79
N GLN A 138 -3.88 4.00 6.10
CA GLN A 138 -4.99 3.12 5.75
C GLN A 138 -4.58 2.15 4.65
N ALA A 139 -3.80 2.59 3.66
CA ALA A 139 -3.18 1.73 2.65
C ALA A 139 -2.29 0.67 3.32
N THR A 140 -1.45 1.09 4.28
CA THR A 140 -0.56 0.18 5.03
C THR A 140 -1.37 -0.86 5.79
N ALA A 141 -2.39 -0.45 6.54
CA ALA A 141 -3.24 -1.38 7.29
C ALA A 141 -3.98 -2.37 6.38
N PHE A 142 -4.46 -1.89 5.22
CA PHE A 142 -5.12 -2.73 4.22
C PHE A 142 -4.17 -3.77 3.62
N LEU A 143 -3.03 -3.32 3.08
CA LEU A 143 -2.04 -4.20 2.46
C LEU A 143 -1.43 -5.17 3.47
N HIS A 144 -1.20 -4.74 4.71
CA HIS A 144 -0.70 -5.64 5.76
C HIS A 144 -1.66 -6.80 6.04
N GLU A 145 -2.98 -6.56 6.05
CA GLU A 145 -3.98 -7.62 6.17
C GLU A 145 -4.07 -8.48 4.89
N ALA A 146 -4.06 -7.84 3.72
CA ALA A 146 -4.17 -8.51 2.43
C ALA A 146 -2.99 -9.46 2.16
N LEU A 147 -1.79 -9.07 2.61
CA LEU A 147 -0.53 -9.76 2.34
C LEU A 147 -0.09 -10.67 3.50
N LYS A 148 -0.92 -10.85 4.55
CA LYS A 148 -0.53 -11.60 5.76
C LYS A 148 -0.12 -13.06 5.49
N ASN A 149 -0.56 -13.62 4.36
CA ASN A 149 -0.22 -14.97 3.93
C ASN A 149 1.10 -15.06 3.14
N ASN A 150 1.78 -13.92 2.93
CA ASN A 150 3.09 -13.80 2.28
C ASN A 150 3.19 -14.63 0.97
N ARG A 151 2.22 -14.48 0.08
CA ARG A 151 2.18 -15.23 -1.18
C ARG A 151 3.12 -14.60 -2.22
N GLU A 152 3.74 -15.42 -3.06
CA GLU A 152 4.72 -15.00 -4.06
C GLU A 152 4.10 -14.20 -5.22
N ASP A 153 2.90 -14.58 -5.66
CA ASP A 153 2.11 -13.88 -6.69
C ASP A 153 1.79 -12.42 -6.29
N GLN A 154 1.84 -12.12 -4.99
CA GLN A 154 1.62 -10.79 -4.43
C GLN A 154 2.92 -10.01 -4.15
N GLY A 155 4.09 -10.48 -4.62
CA GLY A 155 5.39 -9.84 -4.36
C GLY A 155 5.47 -8.37 -4.80
N HIS A 156 4.78 -8.01 -5.89
CA HIS A 156 4.68 -6.63 -6.36
C HIS A 156 3.94 -5.72 -5.34
N LEU A 157 2.89 -6.22 -4.68
CA LEU A 157 2.17 -5.50 -3.63
C LEU A 157 3.00 -5.40 -2.34
N GLN A 158 3.78 -6.42 -2.01
CA GLN A 158 4.76 -6.35 -0.90
C GLN A 158 5.78 -5.23 -1.14
N THR A 159 6.28 -5.13 -2.38
CA THR A 159 7.21 -4.06 -2.79
C THR A 159 6.55 -2.69 -2.66
N ARG A 160 5.32 -2.51 -3.17
CA ARG A 160 4.59 -1.24 -3.05
C ARG A 160 4.32 -0.84 -1.60
N LEU A 161 3.95 -1.79 -0.75
CA LEU A 161 3.74 -1.55 0.69
C LEU A 161 5.01 -0.98 1.34
N LEU A 162 6.16 -1.60 1.07
CA LEU A 162 7.43 -1.17 1.64
C LEU A 162 7.88 0.17 1.07
N GLU A 163 7.77 0.36 -0.24
CA GLU A 163 8.14 1.60 -0.93
C GLU A 163 7.37 2.82 -0.38
N MET A 164 6.04 2.73 -0.32
CA MET A 164 5.22 3.85 0.16
C MET A 164 5.53 4.21 1.62
N ASN A 165 5.82 3.21 2.47
CA ASN A 165 6.20 3.46 3.86
C ASN A 165 7.63 3.99 3.97
N LEU A 166 8.59 3.52 3.16
CA LEU A 166 9.96 4.04 3.18
C LEU A 166 10.02 5.51 2.73
N MET A 167 9.13 5.94 1.85
CA MET A 167 9.05 7.33 1.41
C MET A 167 8.36 8.25 2.42
N GLN A 168 7.33 7.75 3.13
CA GLN A 168 6.44 8.61 3.93
C GLN A 168 6.56 8.40 5.45
N ALA A 169 6.87 7.17 5.88
CA ALA A 169 6.96 6.78 7.29
C ALA A 169 8.03 5.68 7.50
N PRO A 170 9.33 6.00 7.39
CA PRO A 170 10.42 5.00 7.45
C PRO A 170 10.38 4.10 8.68
N GLN A 171 9.95 4.61 9.83
CA GLN A 171 9.81 3.84 11.07
C GLN A 171 8.80 2.69 10.96
N VAL A 172 7.76 2.84 10.13
CA VAL A 172 6.77 1.78 9.90
C VAL A 172 7.38 0.70 8.99
N ALA A 173 8.11 1.11 7.95
CA ALA A 173 8.82 0.18 7.09
C ALA A 173 9.90 -0.60 7.86
N ASP A 174 10.64 0.05 8.76
CA ASP A 174 11.64 -0.59 9.63
C ASP A 174 11.01 -1.69 10.48
N ALA A 175 9.87 -1.40 11.12
CA ALA A 175 9.13 -2.38 11.91
C ALA A 175 8.62 -3.56 11.07
N ILE A 176 8.07 -3.30 9.88
CA ILE A 176 7.59 -4.35 8.96
C ILE A 176 8.74 -5.26 8.53
N LEU A 177 9.88 -4.69 8.12
CA LEU A 177 11.07 -5.43 7.70
C LEU A 177 11.69 -6.21 8.88
N GLY A 178 11.76 -5.59 10.07
CA GLY A 178 12.28 -6.22 11.29
C GLY A 178 11.48 -7.44 11.75
N ASN A 179 10.17 -7.45 11.49
CA ASN A 179 9.29 -8.57 11.82
C ASN A 179 9.36 -9.74 10.81
N ASN A 180 10.13 -9.61 9.72
CA ASN A 180 10.28 -10.63 8.67
C ASN A 180 8.93 -11.14 8.10
N MET A 181 7.96 -10.25 7.97
CA MET A 181 6.61 -10.61 7.53
C MET A 181 6.51 -10.92 6.03
N PHE A 182 7.42 -10.37 5.22
CA PHE A 182 7.39 -10.42 3.77
C PHE A 182 8.71 -10.96 3.23
N THR A 183 8.67 -11.77 2.18
CA THR A 183 9.87 -12.39 1.58
C THR A 183 9.98 -12.25 0.06
N HIS A 184 8.92 -11.82 -0.62
CA HIS A 184 8.80 -11.86 -2.09
C HIS A 184 8.87 -10.48 -2.76
N TYR A 185 9.26 -9.44 -2.03
CA TYR A 185 9.45 -8.09 -2.58
C TYR A 185 10.79 -7.93 -3.32
N ASP A 186 10.89 -6.87 -4.13
CA ASP A 186 12.13 -6.46 -4.81
C ASP A 186 13.18 -5.98 -3.80
N ARG A 187 14.06 -6.90 -3.38
CA ARG A 187 15.10 -6.62 -2.37
C ARG A 187 16.08 -5.52 -2.80
N PRO A 188 16.66 -5.54 -4.03
CA PRO A 188 17.53 -4.46 -4.48
C PRO A 188 16.89 -3.06 -4.38
N HIS A 189 15.65 -2.92 -4.87
CA HIS A 189 14.93 -1.65 -4.82
C HIS A 189 14.67 -1.19 -3.38
N ILE A 190 14.16 -2.10 -2.53
CA ILE A 190 13.89 -1.80 -1.12
C ILE A 190 15.18 -1.46 -0.36
N ALA A 191 16.30 -2.12 -0.64
CA ALA A 191 17.59 -1.81 -0.03
C ALA A 191 18.02 -0.35 -0.29
N GLN A 192 17.88 0.11 -1.54
CA GLN A 192 18.21 1.49 -1.91
C GLN A 192 17.30 2.50 -1.20
N LEU A 193 16.01 2.20 -1.07
CA LEU A 193 15.06 3.05 -0.33
C LEU A 193 15.36 3.08 1.17
N CYS A 194 15.68 1.94 1.78
CA CYS A 194 16.13 1.87 3.17
C CYS A 194 17.38 2.74 3.40
N GLU A 195 18.36 2.69 2.50
CA GLU A 195 19.55 3.52 2.62
C GLU A 195 19.23 5.01 2.53
N LYS A 196 18.39 5.42 1.57
CA LYS A 196 17.93 6.82 1.45
C LYS A 196 17.16 7.30 2.68
N ALA A 197 16.41 6.40 3.31
CA ALA A 197 15.66 6.68 4.54
C ALA A 197 16.52 6.63 5.82
N GLY A 198 17.83 6.40 5.72
CA GLY A 198 18.74 6.32 6.87
C GLY A 198 18.70 4.98 7.63
N LEU A 199 17.94 3.99 7.13
CA LEU A 199 17.78 2.67 7.73
C LEU A 199 18.88 1.71 7.23
N LEU A 200 20.13 2.04 7.55
CA LEU A 200 21.29 1.34 6.98
C LEU A 200 21.34 -0.16 7.31
N GLN A 201 20.87 -0.56 8.50
CA GLN A 201 20.78 -1.98 8.88
C GLN A 201 19.81 -2.74 7.96
N ARG A 202 18.63 -2.17 7.70
CA ARG A 202 17.63 -2.75 6.80
C ARG A 202 18.14 -2.80 5.35
N ALA A 203 18.89 -1.78 4.93
CA ALA A 203 19.53 -1.77 3.61
C ALA A 203 20.52 -2.94 3.46
N LEU A 204 21.42 -3.12 4.44
CA LEU A 204 22.39 -4.23 4.46
C LEU A 204 21.75 -5.61 4.49
N GLU A 205 20.59 -5.79 5.14
CA GLU A 205 19.84 -7.06 5.13
C GLU A 205 19.21 -7.38 3.77
N ASN A 206 19.04 -6.37 2.91
CA ASN A 206 18.42 -6.50 1.59
C ASN A 206 19.40 -6.43 0.43
N TYR A 207 20.59 -5.89 0.63
CA TYR A 207 21.63 -5.93 -0.39
C TYR A 207 22.07 -7.37 -0.68
N THR A 208 22.15 -7.66 -1.97
CA THR A 208 22.64 -8.94 -2.50
C THR A 208 23.95 -8.78 -3.26
N ASP A 209 24.27 -7.55 -3.72
CA ASP A 209 25.52 -7.24 -4.40
C ASP A 209 26.61 -6.85 -3.39
N LEU A 210 27.76 -7.53 -3.47
CA LEU A 210 28.92 -7.28 -2.60
C LEU A 210 29.44 -5.84 -2.69
N TYR A 211 29.34 -5.19 -3.85
CA TYR A 211 29.74 -3.79 -4.02
C TYR A 211 28.92 -2.88 -3.09
N ASP A 212 27.59 -3.03 -3.08
CA ASP A 212 26.70 -2.25 -2.23
C ASP A 212 26.89 -2.58 -0.75
N ILE A 213 27.09 -3.85 -0.40
CA ILE A 213 27.40 -4.28 0.97
C ILE A 213 28.68 -3.60 1.46
N LYS A 214 29.77 -3.67 0.68
CA LYS A 214 31.05 -3.02 1.04
C LYS A 214 30.91 -1.51 1.19
N ARG A 215 30.20 -0.85 0.27
CA ARG A 215 29.93 0.60 0.36
C ARG A 215 29.16 0.95 1.63
N ALA A 216 28.20 0.11 2.02
CA ALA A 216 27.33 0.39 3.15
C ALA A 216 27.98 0.06 4.50
N VAL A 217 28.65 -1.08 4.63
CA VAL A 217 29.16 -1.64 5.90
C VAL A 217 30.27 -0.79 6.53
N VAL A 218 31.00 0.00 5.73
CA VAL A 218 32.07 0.89 6.22
C VAL A 218 31.55 2.05 7.08
N ARG A 219 30.26 2.40 6.98
CA ARG A 219 29.60 3.44 7.79
C ARG A 219 29.22 2.91 9.18
N THR A 220 30.20 2.34 9.88
CA THR A 220 30.03 1.65 11.17
C THR A 220 29.44 2.52 12.27
N HIS A 221 29.66 3.84 12.22
CA HIS A 221 29.08 4.81 13.16
C HIS A 221 27.55 4.90 13.11
N LEU A 222 26.93 4.48 11.99
CA LEU A 222 25.47 4.42 11.82
C LEU A 222 24.88 3.05 12.17
N LEU A 223 25.72 2.09 12.59
CA LEU A 223 25.33 0.70 12.82
C LEU A 223 25.44 0.36 14.30
N ASN A 224 24.47 -0.42 14.80
CA ASN A 224 24.63 -1.05 16.10
C ASN A 224 25.76 -2.09 16.01
N ARG A 225 26.72 -2.01 16.93
CA ARG A 225 27.92 -2.85 16.92
C ARG A 225 27.62 -4.34 17.05
N GLU A 226 26.72 -4.70 17.96
CA GLU A 226 26.33 -6.10 18.19
C GLU A 226 25.61 -6.67 16.98
N TRP A 227 24.68 -5.89 16.42
CA TRP A 227 24.00 -6.24 15.17
C TRP A 227 25.00 -6.44 14.03
N LEU A 228 25.98 -5.54 13.86
CA LEU A 228 26.99 -5.63 12.80
C LEU A 228 27.85 -6.90 12.96
N VAL A 229 28.26 -7.23 14.19
CA VAL A 229 28.96 -8.49 14.49
C VAL A 229 28.09 -9.69 14.11
N ASN A 230 26.79 -9.67 14.40
CA ASN A 230 25.89 -10.76 14.03
C ASN A 230 25.63 -10.84 12.52
N TYR A 231 25.60 -9.70 11.82
CA TYR A 231 25.39 -9.62 10.38
C TYR A 231 26.45 -10.39 9.59
N PHE A 232 27.72 -10.35 10.01
CA PHE A 232 28.79 -11.12 9.37
C PHE A 232 28.59 -12.63 9.40
N GLY A 233 27.77 -13.15 10.32
CA GLY A 233 27.39 -14.58 10.32
C GLY A 233 26.49 -14.99 9.16
N ARG A 234 25.95 -14.02 8.39
CA ARG A 234 25.14 -14.26 7.18
C ARG A 234 25.95 -14.20 5.89
N LEU A 235 27.15 -13.62 5.94
CA LEU A 235 28.01 -13.47 4.77
C LEU A 235 28.79 -14.76 4.52
N SER A 236 29.18 -14.99 3.26
CA SER A 236 30.16 -16.02 2.96
C SER A 236 31.52 -15.66 3.57
N VAL A 237 32.42 -16.64 3.67
CA VAL A 237 33.78 -16.41 4.17
C VAL A 237 34.51 -15.37 3.29
N ASP A 238 34.38 -15.47 1.97
CA ASP A 238 35.05 -14.57 1.03
C ASP A 238 34.47 -13.15 1.10
N ASP A 239 33.13 -13.02 1.14
CA ASP A 239 32.47 -11.72 1.29
C ASP A 239 32.82 -11.05 2.63
N SER A 240 32.96 -11.86 3.69
CA SER A 240 33.40 -11.39 5.00
C SER A 240 34.79 -10.77 4.93
N PHE A 241 35.76 -11.43 4.30
CA PHE A 241 37.11 -10.89 4.15
C PHE A 241 37.13 -9.59 3.34
N GLU A 242 36.38 -9.56 2.23
CA GLU A 242 36.24 -8.37 1.39
C GLU A 242 35.60 -7.18 2.16
N CYS A 243 34.61 -7.44 3.01
CA CYS A 243 34.00 -6.43 3.87
C CYS A 243 34.93 -5.97 5.00
N LEU A 244 35.61 -6.88 5.72
CA LEU A 244 36.55 -6.52 6.78
C LEU A 244 37.70 -5.67 6.23
N LYS A 245 38.22 -6.01 5.05
CA LYS A 245 39.22 -5.23 4.34
C LYS A 245 38.71 -3.84 3.99
N ALA A 246 37.52 -3.72 3.41
CA ALA A 246 36.90 -2.43 3.10
C ALA A 246 36.72 -1.57 4.37
N MET A 247 36.30 -2.17 5.48
CA MET A 247 36.15 -1.49 6.77
C MET A 247 37.50 -0.93 7.28
N LEU A 248 38.56 -1.74 7.28
CA LEU A 248 39.88 -1.28 7.73
C LEU A 248 40.46 -0.19 6.81
N GLN A 249 40.26 -0.31 5.49
CA GLN A 249 40.71 0.68 4.51
C GLN A 249 39.96 2.01 4.63
N ALA A 250 38.66 1.97 4.91
CA ALA A 250 37.85 3.17 5.01
C ALA A 250 38.20 4.03 6.24
N ASN A 251 38.35 3.40 7.41
CA ASN A 251 38.77 4.09 8.63
C ASN A 251 39.26 3.09 9.67
N ILE A 252 40.58 2.82 9.69
CA ILE A 252 41.17 1.86 10.61
C ILE A 252 40.93 2.23 12.08
N GLN A 253 41.04 3.52 12.44
CA GLN A 253 40.91 3.96 13.84
C GLN A 253 39.50 3.70 14.37
N GLN A 254 38.48 4.00 13.56
CA GLN A 254 37.08 3.79 13.94
C GLN A 254 36.68 2.31 13.89
N ASN A 255 37.14 1.58 12.87
CA ASN A 255 36.62 0.26 12.54
C ASN A 255 37.39 -0.90 13.20
N SER A 256 38.62 -0.68 13.66
CA SER A 256 39.47 -1.75 14.23
C SER A 256 38.78 -2.52 15.35
N GLN A 257 38.12 -1.81 16.28
CA GLN A 257 37.50 -2.48 17.43
C GLN A 257 36.40 -3.46 17.00
N VAL A 258 35.53 -3.08 16.06
CA VAL A 258 34.45 -3.96 15.59
C VAL A 258 34.98 -5.06 14.67
N VAL A 259 35.98 -4.78 13.83
CA VAL A 259 36.64 -5.79 12.97
C VAL A 259 37.29 -6.87 13.81
N VAL A 260 38.01 -6.50 14.89
CA VAL A 260 38.59 -7.47 15.82
C VAL A 260 37.50 -8.31 16.51
N GLN A 261 36.38 -7.70 16.90
CA GLN A 261 35.27 -8.47 17.50
C GLN A 261 34.67 -9.48 16.52
N ILE A 262 34.48 -9.10 15.25
CA ILE A 262 34.00 -10.01 14.20
C ILE A 262 35.02 -11.15 14.01
N ALA A 263 36.30 -10.80 13.85
CA ALA A 263 37.37 -11.77 13.68
C ALA A 263 37.42 -12.76 14.85
N THR A 264 37.35 -12.30 16.09
CA THR A 264 37.31 -13.15 17.28
C THR A 264 36.08 -14.05 17.30
N LYS A 265 34.90 -13.55 16.91
CA LYS A 265 33.66 -14.34 16.91
C LYS A 265 33.66 -15.46 15.86
N TYR A 266 34.15 -15.19 14.65
CA TYR A 266 34.08 -16.14 13.53
C TYR A 266 35.45 -16.70 13.11
N HIS A 267 36.46 -16.65 13.98
CA HIS A 267 37.83 -17.10 13.65
C HIS A 267 37.92 -18.55 13.17
N GLU A 268 37.06 -19.45 13.67
CA GLU A 268 37.01 -20.85 13.25
C GLU A 268 36.64 -21.00 11.77
N GLN A 269 35.74 -20.13 11.28
CA GLN A 269 35.26 -20.15 9.90
C GLN A 269 36.18 -19.35 8.97
N LEU A 270 36.65 -18.19 9.43
CA LEU A 270 37.50 -17.27 8.65
C LEU A 270 38.95 -17.77 8.55
N GLY A 271 39.42 -18.53 9.53
CA GLY A 271 40.79 -19.02 9.62
C GLY A 271 41.75 -17.98 10.21
N THR A 272 42.47 -18.38 11.26
CA THR A 272 43.40 -17.52 12.00
C THR A 272 44.53 -16.97 11.14
N GLN A 273 45.11 -17.77 10.23
CA GLN A 273 46.20 -17.33 9.36
C GLN A 273 45.77 -16.21 8.40
N LYS A 274 44.63 -16.36 7.72
CA LYS A 274 44.08 -15.34 6.82
C LYS A 274 43.74 -14.04 7.56
N LEU A 275 43.22 -14.15 8.79
CA LEU A 275 42.95 -12.99 9.64
C LEU A 275 44.25 -12.28 10.04
N SER A 276 45.31 -13.02 10.41
CA SER A 276 46.62 -12.43 10.70
C SER A 276 47.19 -11.67 9.50
N GLU A 277 47.10 -12.24 8.29
CA GLU A 277 47.51 -11.58 7.06
C GLU A 277 46.70 -10.30 6.77
N LEU A 278 45.38 -10.35 6.96
CA LEU A 278 44.50 -9.18 6.82
C LEU A 278 44.93 -8.04 7.77
N PHE A 279 45.16 -8.34 9.05
CA PHE A 279 45.57 -7.34 10.02
C PHE A 279 46.96 -6.78 9.71
N ASN A 280 47.92 -7.64 9.36
CA ASN A 280 49.28 -7.21 9.00
C ASN A 280 49.30 -6.31 7.76
N SER A 281 48.52 -6.64 6.73
CA SER A 281 48.42 -5.83 5.52
C SER A 281 47.76 -4.46 5.76
N SER A 282 46.86 -4.39 6.76
CA SER A 282 46.13 -3.16 7.07
C SER A 282 46.89 -2.23 8.02
N THR A 283 47.72 -2.78 8.91
CA THR A 283 48.56 -2.00 9.85
C THR A 283 49.92 -1.62 9.26
N GLY A 284 50.45 -2.39 8.31
CA GLY A 284 51.75 -2.16 7.67
C GLY A 284 51.86 -0.89 6.82
N CYS A 285 50.74 -0.24 6.47
CA CYS A 285 50.73 0.95 5.61
C CYS A 285 50.87 2.31 6.34
N TRP A 286 50.98 2.34 7.68
CA TRP A 286 50.99 3.61 8.44
C TRP A 286 52.07 3.71 9.55
N TRP A 287 53.00 2.75 9.64
CA TRP A 287 54.18 2.83 10.52
C TRP A 287 55.48 3.10 9.74
N VAL A 288 55.38 3.91 8.67
CA VAL A 288 56.52 4.57 8.01
C VAL A 288 56.16 6.03 7.79
#